data_AF-A0A9D2T3W2-F1
#
_entry.id   AF-A0A9D2T3W2-F1
#
_cell.length_a   1.000
_cell.length_b   1.000
_cell.length_c   1.000
_cell.angle_alpha   90.00
_cell.angle_beta   90.00
_cell.angle_gamma   90.00
#
_symmetry.space_group_name_H-M   'P 1'
#
loop_
_entity.id
_entity.type
_entity.pdbx_description
1 polymer ?
#
loop_
_entity_poly.entity_id
_entity_poly.type
_entity_poly.pdbx_seq_one_letter_code
_entity_poly.pdbx_strand_id
1 'polypeptide(L)'
;MDTNTILTIVIAVVGLAVALFALNRSRSSSGASEARPAEAPAMPAPPAPKAPVPAAPRAPQVPQVEAGIPPEVVAVIAAAVCAMGGGKYTLKAVRRADRSAWARAGAFDVTEPF
;
A
#
# COMPACT_ATOMS: atom_id res chain seq x y z
N MET A 1 -24.55 1.55 31.53
CA MET A 1 -23.74 0.37 31.22
C MET A 1 -22.80 0.15 32.37
N ASP A 2 -22.89 -1.00 33.01
CA ASP A 2 -22.17 -1.29 34.25
C ASP A 2 -20.69 -1.55 33.98
N THR A 3 -19.81 -1.24 34.93
CA THR A 3 -18.35 -1.38 34.79
C THR A 3 -17.93 -2.79 34.40
N ASN A 4 -18.64 -3.81 34.92
CA ASN A 4 -18.39 -5.20 34.57
C ASN A 4 -18.77 -5.51 33.11
N THR A 5 -19.89 -4.94 32.64
CA THR A 5 -20.32 -5.04 31.23
C THR A 5 -19.33 -4.35 30.29
N ILE A 6 -18.74 -3.23 30.72
CA ILE A 6 -17.69 -2.55 29.95
C ILE A 6 -16.41 -3.41 29.91
N LEU A 7 -16.00 -3.98 31.05
CA LEU A 7 -14.81 -4.82 31.14
C LEU A 7 -14.92 -6.09 30.28
N THR A 8 -16.07 -6.77 30.29
CA THR A 8 -16.30 -7.97 29.48
C THR A 8 -16.27 -7.66 27.98
N ILE A 9 -16.86 -6.54 27.56
CA ILE A 9 -16.81 -6.10 26.15
C ILE A 9 -15.36 -5.80 25.75
N VAL A 10 -14.59 -5.09 26.58
CA VAL A 10 -13.19 -4.76 26.28
C VAL A 10 -12.35 -6.04 26.14
N ILE A 11 -12.50 -7.00 27.07
CA ILE A 11 -11.77 -8.27 27.01
C ILE A 11 -12.17 -9.08 25.77
N ALA A 12 -13.47 -9.14 25.44
CA ALA A 12 -13.95 -9.86 24.26
C ALA A 12 -13.39 -9.26 22.96
N VAL A 13 -13.35 -7.93 22.85
CA VAL A 13 -12.82 -7.22 21.67
C VAL A 13 -11.31 -7.43 21.54
N VAL A 14 -10.55 -7.33 22.64
CA VAL A 14 -9.10 -7.55 22.63
C VAL A 14 -8.77 -9.00 22.30
N GLY A 15 -9.48 -9.97 22.89
CA GLY A 15 -9.31 -11.39 22.60
C GLY A 15 -9.59 -11.72 21.13
N LEU A 16 -10.67 -11.17 20.56
CA LEU A 16 -11.00 -11.34 19.16
C LEU A 16 -9.92 -10.73 18.24
N ALA A 17 -9.42 -9.53 18.56
CA ALA A 17 -8.37 -8.88 17.78
C ALA A 17 -7.06 -9.70 17.76
N VAL A 18 -6.65 -10.25 18.92
CA VAL A 18 -5.46 -11.11 19.02
C VAL A 18 -5.66 -12.41 18.24
N ALA A 19 -6.84 -13.02 18.31
CA ALA A 19 -7.16 -14.25 17.55
C ALA A 19 -7.05 -14.01 16.03
N LEU A 20 -7.64 -12.92 15.53
CA LEU A 20 -7.55 -12.54 14.11
C LEU A 20 -6.12 -12.24 13.67
N PHE A 21 -5.32 -11.57 14.52
CA PHE A 21 -3.91 -11.32 14.25
C PHE A 21 -3.10 -12.62 14.15
N ALA A 22 -3.30 -13.56 15.07
CA ALA A 22 -2.64 -14.86 15.07
C ALA A 22 -3.01 -15.70 13.83
N LEU A 23 -4.29 -15.72 13.46
CA LEU A 23 -4.77 -16.39 12.25
C LEU A 23 -4.16 -15.80 10.98
N ASN A 24 -4.07 -14.47 10.87
CA ASN A 24 -3.46 -13.81 9.71
C ASN A 24 -1.95 -14.08 9.63
N ARG A 25 -1.26 -14.11 10.77
CA ARG A 25 0.17 -14.48 10.85
C ARG A 25 0.41 -15.94 10.47
N SER A 26 -0.43 -16.86 10.93
CA SER A 26 -0.35 -18.28 10.58
C SER A 26 -0.56 -18.52 9.08
N ARG A 27 -1.45 -17.76 8.45
CA ARG A 27 -1.67 -17.81 6.99
C ARG A 27 -0.48 -17.27 6.19
N SER A 28 0.23 -16.29 6.77
CA SER A 28 1.44 -15.73 6.17
C SER A 28 2.67 -16.63 6.34
N SER A 29 2.74 -17.45 7.39
CA SER A 29 3.89 -18.35 7.64
C SER A 29 3.82 -19.66 6.87
N SER A 30 2.66 -20.04 6.34
CA SER A 30 2.49 -21.24 5.50
C SER A 30 3.07 -21.12 4.08
N GLY A 31 3.78 -20.02 3.77
CA GLY A 31 4.42 -19.76 2.47
C GLY A 31 5.95 -19.96 2.45
N ALA A 32 6.52 -20.77 3.35
CA ALA A 32 7.93 -21.12 3.27
C ALA A 32 8.16 -22.18 2.18
N SER A 33 8.37 -21.72 0.95
CA SER A 33 9.09 -22.49 -0.08
C SER A 33 10.41 -21.80 -0.38
N GLU A 34 11.43 -22.63 -0.32
CA GLU A 34 12.86 -22.45 -0.42
C GLU A 34 13.29 -21.89 -1.80
N ALA A 35 14.22 -20.94 -1.82
CA ALA A 35 15.39 -20.89 -2.72
C ALA A 35 16.02 -19.47 -2.74
N ARG A 36 17.16 -19.32 -2.06
CA ARG A 36 18.30 -18.58 -2.63
C ARG A 36 19.07 -19.58 -3.50
N PRO A 37 19.61 -19.18 -4.65
CA PRO A 37 20.91 -18.51 -4.63
C PRO A 37 20.93 -17.17 -5.37
N ALA A 38 21.69 -16.25 -4.78
CA ALA A 38 22.18 -15.07 -5.47
C ALA A 38 23.24 -15.51 -6.48
N GLU A 39 23.08 -15.10 -7.74
CA GLU A 39 24.16 -15.09 -8.72
C GLU A 39 24.34 -13.66 -9.21
N ALA A 40 25.48 -13.08 -8.87
CA ALA A 40 25.99 -11.85 -9.45
C ALA A 40 27.13 -12.25 -10.41
N PRO A 41 27.16 -11.67 -11.62
CA PRO A 41 28.46 -11.28 -12.18
C PRO A 41 28.50 -9.79 -12.57
N ALA A 42 29.72 -9.27 -12.49
CA ALA A 42 30.13 -7.88 -12.63
C ALA A 42 30.16 -7.32 -14.08
N MET A 43 30.11 -5.97 -14.17
CA MET A 43 30.62 -4.96 -15.16
C MET A 43 31.39 -5.41 -16.45
N PRO A 44 31.66 -4.53 -17.46
CA PRO A 44 30.97 -3.38 -18.09
C PRO A 44 30.99 -3.40 -19.69
N ALA A 45 30.50 -2.32 -20.34
CA ALA A 45 30.11 -2.08 -21.77
C ALA A 45 31.16 -2.26 -22.92
N PRO A 46 30.76 -2.27 -24.24
CA PRO A 46 30.67 -1.05 -25.10
C PRO A 46 29.57 -1.08 -26.25
N PRO A 47 29.39 -0.01 -27.07
CA PRO A 47 28.11 0.41 -27.67
C PRO A 47 27.88 0.02 -29.16
N ALA A 48 26.62 0.03 -29.62
CA ALA A 48 26.21 -0.05 -31.03
C ALA A 48 24.78 0.53 -31.25
N PRO A 49 24.41 1.01 -32.46
CA PRO A 49 23.66 2.27 -32.65
C PRO A 49 22.16 2.16 -33.06
N LYS A 50 21.40 3.21 -32.66
CA LYS A 50 20.18 3.88 -33.18
C LYS A 50 19.08 3.09 -33.94
N ALA A 51 17.89 3.00 -33.31
CA ALA A 51 16.55 3.35 -33.84
C ALA A 51 15.46 2.96 -32.82
N PRO A 52 14.21 3.46 -32.90
CA PRO A 52 13.69 4.82 -32.95
C PRO A 52 13.43 5.38 -31.52
N VAL A 53 13.22 6.69 -31.39
CA VAL A 53 12.86 7.36 -30.12
C VAL A 53 11.71 6.63 -29.39
N PRO A 54 11.95 5.99 -28.22
CA PRO A 54 10.88 5.82 -27.26
C PRO A 54 10.54 7.23 -26.80
N ALA A 55 9.27 7.59 -26.87
CA ALA A 55 8.75 8.80 -26.25
C ALA A 55 9.45 8.99 -24.90
N ALA A 56 10.03 10.18 -24.69
CA ALA A 56 10.64 10.56 -23.42
C ALA A 56 9.76 9.98 -22.30
N PRO A 57 10.32 9.21 -21.35
CA PRO A 57 9.54 8.65 -20.25
C PRO A 57 8.68 9.79 -19.74
N ARG A 58 7.36 9.67 -19.93
CA ARG A 58 6.42 10.70 -19.51
C ARG A 58 6.79 10.94 -18.06
N ALA A 59 7.38 12.11 -17.79
CA ALA A 59 7.99 12.40 -16.50
C ALA A 59 7.02 11.86 -15.46
N PRO A 60 7.45 10.94 -14.56
CA PRO A 60 6.54 10.29 -13.63
C PRO A 60 5.73 11.42 -13.04
N GLN A 61 4.42 11.41 -13.31
CA GLN A 61 3.54 12.49 -12.85
C GLN A 61 3.72 12.47 -11.35
N VAL A 62 4.55 13.40 -10.84
CA VAL A 62 4.94 13.36 -9.45
C VAL A 62 3.60 13.49 -8.73
N PRO A 63 3.18 12.46 -7.98
CA PRO A 63 1.89 12.47 -7.34
C PRO A 63 1.76 13.79 -6.61
N GLN A 64 0.63 14.47 -6.75
CA GLN A 64 0.47 15.78 -6.11
C GLN A 64 0.50 15.55 -4.58
N VAL A 65 1.65 15.80 -3.94
CA VAL A 65 1.86 15.61 -2.50
C VAL A 65 1.68 16.93 -1.77
N GLU A 66 0.95 16.92 -0.66
CA GLU A 66 0.74 18.13 0.16
C GLU A 66 2.04 18.53 0.86
N ALA A 67 2.30 19.84 0.97
CA ALA A 67 3.46 20.34 1.71
C ALA A 67 3.39 19.85 3.18
N GLY A 68 4.47 19.21 3.64
CA GLY A 68 4.54 18.64 5.00
C GLY A 68 4.23 17.14 5.11
N ILE A 69 4.06 16.44 3.99
CA ILE A 69 4.05 14.97 3.97
C ILE A 69 5.45 14.47 3.60
N PRO A 70 6.11 13.67 4.47
CA PRO A 70 7.45 13.15 4.19
C PRO A 70 7.44 12.14 3.03
N PRO A 71 8.51 12.10 2.21
CA PRO A 71 8.57 11.27 1.02
C PRO A 71 8.52 9.76 1.33
N GLU A 72 8.98 9.33 2.51
CA GLU A 72 8.91 7.95 2.97
C GLU A 72 7.45 7.49 3.12
N VAL A 73 6.59 8.37 3.64
CA VAL A 73 5.16 8.06 3.80
C VAL A 73 4.48 7.94 2.43
N VAL A 74 4.85 8.80 1.47
CA VAL A 74 4.35 8.72 0.09
C VAL A 74 4.78 7.40 -0.56
N ALA A 75 6.03 6.98 -0.37
CA ALA A 75 6.55 5.72 -0.89
C ALA A 75 5.84 4.50 -0.27
N VAL A 76 5.60 4.52 1.05
CA VAL A 76 4.85 3.45 1.75
C VAL A 76 3.41 3.37 1.24
N ILE A 77 2.73 4.52 1.05
CA ILE A 77 1.38 4.56 0.47
C ILE A 77 1.39 4.01 -0.96
N ALA A 78 2.33 4.45 -1.80
CA ALA A 78 2.47 3.97 -3.16
C ALA A 78 2.68 2.44 -3.22
N ALA A 79 3.54 1.90 -2.35
CA ALA A 79 3.79 0.46 -2.25
C ALA A 79 2.55 -0.30 -1.75
N ALA A 80 1.84 0.22 -0.75
CA ALA A 80 0.62 -0.39 -0.22
C ALA A 80 -0.50 -0.45 -1.28
N VAL A 81 -0.71 0.64 -2.02
CA VAL A 81 -1.68 0.68 -3.13
C VAL A 81 -1.28 -0.29 -4.24
N CYS A 82 0.01 -0.38 -4.55
CA CYS A 82 0.51 -1.36 -5.51
C CYS A 82 0.24 -2.80 -5.06
N ALA A 83 0.46 -3.11 -3.78
CA ALA A 83 0.21 -4.42 -3.19
C ALA A 83 -1.28 -4.80 -3.14
N MET A 84 -2.16 -3.87 -2.76
CA MET A 84 -3.62 -4.11 -2.74
C MET A 84 -4.23 -4.14 -4.15
N GLY A 85 -3.70 -3.31 -5.03
CA GLY A 85 -4.19 -3.16 -6.40
C GLY A 85 -3.63 -4.17 -7.40
N GLY A 86 -2.55 -4.88 -7.08
CA GLY A 86 -1.82 -5.67 -8.06
C GLY A 86 -1.34 -4.83 -9.25
N GLY A 87 -1.06 -3.54 -9.02
CA GLY A 87 -0.64 -2.60 -10.06
C GLY A 87 -1.75 -1.94 -10.91
N LYS A 88 -3.04 -2.21 -10.65
CA LYS A 88 -4.15 -1.64 -11.45
C LYS A 88 -4.49 -0.18 -11.15
N TYR A 89 -4.03 0.37 -10.03
CA TYR A 89 -4.32 1.73 -9.59
C TYR A 89 -3.05 2.60 -9.60
N THR A 90 -3.20 3.84 -10.05
CA THR A 90 -2.13 4.85 -10.06
C THR A 90 -2.37 5.92 -9.01
N LEU A 91 -1.32 6.26 -8.26
CA LEU A 91 -1.38 7.28 -7.21
C LEU A 91 -1.38 8.68 -7.84
N LYS A 92 -2.53 9.38 -7.77
CA LYS A 92 -2.68 10.71 -8.39
C LYS A 92 -2.32 11.86 -7.44
N ALA A 93 -2.66 11.72 -6.16
CA ALA A 93 -2.39 12.73 -5.14
C ALA A 93 -2.28 12.08 -3.75
N VAL A 94 -1.52 12.72 -2.86
CA VAL A 94 -1.43 12.38 -1.43
C VAL A 94 -1.65 13.65 -0.63
N ARG A 95 -2.70 13.64 0.20
CA ARG A 95 -3.11 14.74 1.07
C ARG A 95 -3.39 14.18 2.46
N ARG A 96 -3.28 15.02 3.49
CA ARG A 96 -3.79 14.67 4.83
C ARG A 96 -5.31 14.71 4.76
N ALA A 97 -5.94 13.62 5.18
CA ALA A 97 -7.39 13.51 5.21
C ALA A 97 -7.90 13.72 6.63
N ASP A 98 -8.90 14.59 6.76
CA ASP A 98 -9.66 14.72 8.00
C ASP A 98 -10.70 13.60 8.10
N ARG A 99 -11.21 13.35 9.32
CA ARG A 99 -12.22 12.31 9.57
C ARG A 99 -13.47 12.47 8.68
N SER A 100 -13.87 13.70 8.37
CA SER A 100 -14.99 14.02 7.49
C SER A 100 -14.71 13.67 6.02
N ALA A 101 -13.47 13.85 5.55
CA ALA A 101 -13.07 13.49 4.19
C ALA A 101 -13.12 11.99 3.96
N TRP A 102 -12.75 11.19 4.97
CA TRP A 102 -12.80 9.72 4.90
C TRP A 102 -14.23 9.19 4.86
N ALA A 103 -15.13 9.77 5.67
CA ALA A 103 -16.55 9.44 5.62
C ALA A 103 -17.19 9.78 4.27
N ARG A 104 -16.78 10.90 3.64
CA ARG A 104 -17.26 11.32 2.32
C ARG A 104 -16.76 10.42 1.19
N ALA A 105 -15.53 9.90 1.28
CA ALA A 105 -14.95 9.06 0.24
C ALA A 105 -15.82 7.83 -0.09
N GLY A 106 -16.30 7.12 0.94
CA GLY A 106 -17.18 5.97 0.74
C GLY A 106 -18.55 6.34 0.15
N ALA A 107 -19.06 7.56 0.41
CA ALA A 107 -20.29 8.03 -0.23
C ALA A 107 -20.09 8.36 -1.72
N PHE A 108 -18.93 8.90 -2.09
CA PHE A 108 -18.59 9.12 -3.50
C PHE A 108 -18.47 7.81 -4.27
N ASP A 109 -17.78 6.80 -3.71
CA ASP A 109 -17.62 5.50 -4.38
C ASP A 109 -18.95 4.82 -4.77
N VAL A 110 -20.02 5.03 -3.99
CA VAL A 110 -21.34 4.42 -4.22
C VAL A 110 -22.23 5.28 -5.13
N THR A 111 -21.82 6.52 -5.43
CA THR A 111 -22.58 7.48 -6.24
C THR A 111 -21.92 7.79 -7.59
N GLU A 112 -20.77 7.19 -7.89
CA GLU A 112 -20.17 7.30 -9.21
C GLU A 112 -21.02 6.57 -10.27
N PRO A 113 -21.30 7.19 -11.43
CA PRO A 113 -22.04 6.55 -12.51
C PRO A 113 -21.25 5.38 -13.11
N PHE A 114 -21.97 4.33 -13.51
CA PHE A 114 -21.41 3.12 -14.13
C PHE A 114 -21.13 3.28 -15.63
#